data_AF-A0A941VN01-F1
#
_entry.id   AF-A0A941VN01-F1
#
_cell.length_a   1.000
_cell.length_b   1.000
_cell.length_c   1.000
_cell.angle_alpha   90.00
_cell.angle_beta   90.00
_cell.angle_gamma   90.00
#
_symmetry.space_group_name_H-M   'P 1'
#
loop_
_entity.id
_entity.type
_entity.pdbx_description
1 polymer ?
#
loop_
_entity_poly.entity_id
_entity_poly.type
_entity_poly.pdbx_seq_one_letter_code
_entity_poly.pdbx_strand_id
1 'polypeptide(L)'
;VERGIASALPRSDPLPMFVRGDFALLQQMRLTWDSVTYTWNQWVLGYTPDRQRRFLSQLGFSAATWQTLTFMLMVCTSIALLIGAVLALRDLRRAHLDAIKAAYDRFCRKLARRGIQRGSAEGPRDFAQRAGRQRPEIAGAVAEITRLYIALRYGAESRPEQVKAFKNQVRGFDA
;
A
#
# COMPACT_ATOMS: atom_id res chain seq x y z
N VAL A 1 -20.64 11.60 46.14
CA VAL A 1 -19.75 11.20 47.25
C VAL A 1 -18.45 10.78 46.61
N GLU A 2 -17.42 11.63 46.66
CA GLU A 2 -16.00 11.30 46.45
C GLU A 2 -15.20 12.60 46.71
N ARG A 3 -15.33 13.10 47.95
CA ARG A 3 -14.37 14.10 48.46
C ARG A 3 -13.12 13.31 48.78
N GLY A 4 -12.06 13.56 48.02
CA GLY A 4 -10.79 12.89 48.18
C GLY A 4 -10.31 12.90 49.64
N ILE A 5 -9.60 11.83 49.98
CA ILE A 5 -9.04 11.49 51.30
C ILE A 5 -8.24 12.66 51.92
N ALA A 6 -7.80 13.62 51.09
CA ALA A 6 -7.15 14.87 51.47
C ALA A 6 -8.02 15.82 52.33
N SER A 7 -9.34 15.67 52.35
CA SER A 7 -10.23 16.51 53.17
C SER A 7 -10.35 16.08 54.64
N ALA A 8 -9.77 14.94 55.01
CA ALA A 8 -9.86 14.36 56.35
C ALA A 8 -8.61 14.60 57.24
N LEU A 9 -7.58 15.30 56.75
CA LEU A 9 -6.33 15.50 57.49
C LEU A 9 -6.25 16.91 58.11
N PRO A 10 -5.91 17.05 59.41
CA PRO A 10 -5.76 18.35 60.07
C PRO A 10 -4.66 19.20 59.40
N ARG A 11 -4.90 20.51 59.30
CA ARG A 11 -4.04 21.51 58.62
C ARG A 11 -2.64 21.74 59.22
N SER A 12 -2.18 20.91 60.16
CA SER A 12 -1.01 21.22 61.01
C SER A 12 0.25 20.39 60.78
N ASP A 13 0.29 19.43 59.85
CA ASP A 13 1.52 18.68 59.58
C ASP A 13 2.19 19.09 58.25
N PRO A 14 3.52 19.33 58.23
CA PRO A 14 4.26 19.66 57.01
C PRO A 14 4.41 18.41 56.15
N LEU A 15 3.36 18.08 55.39
CA LEU A 15 3.40 17.00 54.42
C LEU A 15 4.39 17.35 53.30
N PRO A 16 5.19 16.38 52.82
CA PRO A 16 6.20 16.62 51.80
C PRO A 16 5.62 17.20 50.50
N MET A 17 6.35 18.08 49.83
CA MET A 17 5.93 18.79 48.61
C MET A 17 5.54 17.88 47.43
N PHE A 18 5.91 16.59 47.45
CA PHE A 18 5.45 15.60 46.47
C PHE A 18 4.01 15.11 46.69
N VAL A 19 3.44 15.31 47.88
CA VAL A 19 2.01 15.11 48.16
C VAL A 19 1.20 16.35 47.77
N ARG A 20 1.84 17.53 47.76
CA ARG A 20 1.25 18.83 47.37
C ARG A 20 1.55 19.23 45.93
N GLY A 21 2.32 18.43 45.20
CA GLY A 21 2.60 18.65 43.79
C GLY A 21 1.29 18.54 43.04
N ASP A 22 0.73 19.71 42.70
CA ASP A 22 -0.45 19.87 41.88
C ASP A 22 -0.20 19.22 40.52
N PHE A 23 -0.39 17.91 40.45
CA PHE A 23 -0.67 17.21 39.22
C PHE A 23 -2.09 17.54 38.76
N ALA A 24 -2.54 18.79 38.95
CA ALA A 24 -3.81 19.30 38.46
C ALA A 24 -3.94 19.04 36.96
N LEU A 25 -2.83 19.10 36.21
CA LEU A 25 -2.77 18.71 34.81
C LEU A 25 -3.03 17.20 34.59
N LEU A 26 -2.42 16.30 35.37
CA LEU A 26 -2.68 14.86 35.23
C LEU A 26 -4.07 14.49 35.73
N GLN A 27 -4.57 15.17 36.75
CA GLN A 27 -5.92 15.00 37.26
C GLN A 27 -6.94 15.51 36.24
N GLN A 28 -6.69 16.63 35.59
CA GLN A 28 -7.51 17.16 34.50
C GLN A 28 -7.46 16.24 33.27
N MET A 29 -6.28 15.73 32.90
CA MET A 29 -6.14 14.72 31.84
C MET A 29 -6.91 13.44 32.17
N ARG A 30 -6.83 12.95 33.41
CA ARG A 30 -7.59 11.78 33.86
C ARG A 30 -9.09 12.04 33.82
N LEU A 31 -9.55 13.20 34.29
CA LEU A 31 -10.96 13.56 34.24
C LEU A 31 -11.47 13.72 32.79
N THR A 32 -10.66 14.29 31.89
CA THR A 32 -11.01 14.32 30.46
C THR A 32 -11.06 12.92 29.86
N TRP A 33 -10.11 12.05 30.21
CA TRP A 33 -10.09 10.66 29.77
C TRP A 33 -11.30 9.87 30.30
N ASP A 34 -11.66 10.07 31.56
CA ASP A 34 -12.84 9.46 32.18
C ASP A 34 -14.12 9.97 31.51
N SER A 35 -14.19 11.25 31.12
CA SER A 35 -15.34 11.81 30.38
C SER A 35 -15.46 11.25 28.96
N VAL A 36 -14.33 11.03 28.28
CA VAL A 36 -14.29 10.40 26.95
C VAL A 36 -14.70 8.94 27.06
N THR A 37 -14.19 8.23 28.06
CA THR A 37 -14.52 6.82 28.33
C THR A 37 -15.98 6.66 28.68
N TYR A 38 -16.53 7.55 29.51
CA TYR A 38 -17.95 7.55 29.85
C TYR A 38 -18.82 7.84 28.62
N THR A 39 -18.46 8.85 27.83
CA THR A 39 -19.18 9.19 26.59
C THR A 39 -19.14 8.05 25.58
N TRP A 40 -17.98 7.41 25.42
CA TRP A 40 -17.80 6.23 24.58
C TRP A 40 -18.65 5.07 25.07
N ASN A 41 -18.61 4.76 26.36
CA ASN A 41 -19.42 3.70 26.95
C ASN A 41 -20.91 3.96 26.80
N GLN A 42 -21.38 5.20 27.02
CA GLN A 42 -22.77 5.58 26.78
C GLN A 42 -23.14 5.56 25.30
N TRP A 43 -22.20 5.85 24.41
CA TRP A 43 -22.42 5.78 22.96
C TRP A 43 -22.52 4.33 22.48
N VAL A 44 -21.67 3.44 22.99
CA VAL A 44 -21.65 2.01 22.68
C VAL A 44 -22.83 1.29 23.32
N LEU A 45 -23.06 1.46 24.62
CA LEU A 45 -24.17 0.83 25.35
C LEU A 45 -25.53 1.40 24.94
N GLY A 46 -25.58 2.68 24.56
CA GLY A 46 -26.75 3.38 24.06
C GLY A 46 -26.92 3.32 22.54
N TYR A 47 -26.21 2.43 21.84
CA TYR A 47 -26.40 2.21 20.41
C TYR A 47 -27.73 1.49 20.17
N THR A 48 -28.82 2.26 20.16
CA THR A 48 -30.16 1.77 19.89
C THR A 48 -30.48 1.78 18.39
N PRO A 49 -31.31 0.84 17.90
CA PRO A 49 -31.76 0.80 16.50
C PRO A 49 -32.36 2.13 16.00
N ASP A 50 -32.97 2.92 16.88
CA ASP A 50 -33.53 4.23 16.55
C ASP A 50 -32.46 5.27 16.20
N ARG A 51 -31.30 5.23 16.87
CA ARG A 51 -30.17 6.14 16.58
C ARG A 51 -29.54 5.80 15.23
N GLN A 52 -29.41 4.50 14.92
CA GLN A 52 -28.99 4.02 13.60
C GLN A 52 -29.94 4.48 12.49
N ARG A 53 -31.26 4.38 12.70
CA ARG A 53 -32.27 4.85 11.73
C ARG A 53 -32.21 6.36 11.51
N ARG A 54 -32.05 7.18 12.57
CA ARG A 54 -31.92 8.64 12.43
C ARG A 54 -30.68 9.07 11.65
N PHE A 55 -29.55 8.40 11.87
CA PHE A 55 -28.33 8.65 11.12
C PHE A 55 -28.50 8.30 9.63
N LEU A 56 -29.12 7.16 9.34
CA LEU A 56 -29.39 6.73 7.96
C LEU A 56 -30.44 7.61 7.27
N SER A 57 -31.44 8.11 8.01
CA SER A 57 -32.41 9.05 7.47
C SER A 57 -31.78 10.40 7.09
N GLN A 58 -30.78 10.86 7.84
CA GLN A 58 -30.01 12.06 7.46
C GLN A 58 -29.20 11.85 6.16
N LEU A 59 -28.81 10.60 5.88
CA LEU A 59 -28.16 10.19 4.63
C LEU A 59 -29.16 9.87 3.49
N GLY A 60 -30.47 10.04 3.72
CA GLY A 60 -31.52 9.85 2.71
C GLY A 60 -32.25 8.49 2.76
N PHE A 61 -31.94 7.63 3.73
CA PHE A 61 -32.57 6.31 3.90
C PHE A 61 -33.60 6.36 5.03
N SER A 62 -34.80 6.90 4.74
CA SER A 62 -35.88 7.15 5.71
C SER A 62 -36.51 5.88 6.32
N ALA A 63 -36.39 4.73 5.64
CA ALA A 63 -36.88 3.43 6.11
C ALA A 63 -35.75 2.38 6.09
N ALA A 64 -34.69 2.64 6.86
CA ALA A 64 -33.59 1.70 7.00
C ALA A 64 -34.01 0.42 7.77
N THR A 65 -34.57 -0.54 7.04
CA THR A 65 -34.81 -1.91 7.50
C THR A 65 -33.50 -2.69 7.56
N TRP A 66 -33.42 -3.74 8.39
CA TRP A 66 -32.23 -4.60 8.46
C TRP A 66 -31.77 -5.12 7.08
N GLN A 67 -32.71 -5.35 6.15
CA GLN A 67 -32.43 -5.73 4.76
C GLN A 67 -31.65 -4.65 4.00
N THR A 68 -32.06 -3.37 4.12
CA THR A 68 -31.38 -2.25 3.45
C THR A 68 -29.95 -2.06 3.99
N LEU A 69 -29.76 -2.27 5.29
CA LEU A 69 -28.46 -2.23 5.95
C LEU A 69 -27.53 -3.34 5.46
N THR A 70 -28.03 -4.58 5.41
CA THR A 70 -27.27 -5.72 4.87
C THR A 70 -26.93 -5.50 3.40
N PHE A 71 -27.87 -4.95 2.62
CA PHE A 71 -27.61 -4.60 1.21
C PHE A 71 -26.53 -3.54 1.07
N MET A 72 -26.60 -2.45 1.84
CA MET A 72 -25.56 -1.41 1.83
C MET A 72 -24.20 -1.99 2.23
N LEU A 73 -24.15 -2.83 3.26
CA LEU A 73 -22.91 -3.50 3.66
C LEU A 73 -22.34 -4.36 2.53
N MET A 74 -23.17 -5.16 1.86
CA MET A 74 -22.75 -5.97 0.71
C MET A 74 -22.24 -5.10 -0.45
N VAL A 75 -22.92 -4.00 -0.76
CA VAL A 75 -22.49 -3.07 -1.82
C VAL A 75 -21.17 -2.40 -1.46
N CYS A 76 -21.05 -1.84 -0.25
CA CYS A 76 -19.82 -1.20 0.21
C CYS A 76 -18.64 -2.19 0.25
N THR A 77 -18.87 -3.41 0.74
CA THR A 77 -17.84 -4.46 0.78
C THR A 77 -17.45 -4.87 -0.63
N SER A 78 -18.41 -5.06 -1.54
CA SER A 78 -18.14 -5.37 -2.94
C SER A 78 -17.33 -4.29 -3.63
N ILE A 79 -17.66 -3.01 -3.41
CA ILE A 79 -16.91 -1.88 -3.96
C ILE A 79 -15.49 -1.83 -3.38
N ALA A 80 -15.33 -2.01 -2.06
CA ALA A 80 -14.02 -2.02 -1.42
C ALA A 80 -13.15 -3.16 -1.94
N LEU A 81 -13.71 -4.37 -2.10
CA LEU A 81 -13.03 -5.52 -2.69
C LEU A 81 -12.66 -5.27 -4.16
N LEU A 82 -13.56 -4.67 -4.95
CA LEU A 82 -13.28 -4.34 -6.34
C LEU A 82 -12.13 -3.34 -6.47
N ILE A 83 -12.14 -2.26 -5.67
CA ILE A 83 -11.07 -1.26 -5.62
C ILE A 83 -9.75 -1.94 -5.21
N GLY A 84 -9.78 -2.75 -4.14
CA GLY A 84 -8.62 -3.50 -3.68
C GLY A 84 -8.06 -4.42 -4.75
N ALA A 85 -8.92 -5.15 -5.47
CA ALA A 85 -8.52 -6.03 -6.56
C ALA A 85 -7.89 -5.26 -7.73
N VAL A 86 -8.47 -4.13 -8.13
CA VAL A 86 -7.91 -3.28 -9.20
C VAL A 86 -6.54 -2.73 -8.82
N LEU A 87 -6.38 -2.25 -7.59
CA LEU A 87 -5.09 -1.74 -7.09
C LEU A 87 -4.05 -2.85 -7.02
N ALA A 88 -4.40 -4.01 -6.46
CA ALA A 88 -3.51 -5.17 -6.38
C ALA A 88 -3.07 -5.66 -7.76
N LEU A 89 -3.99 -5.76 -8.72
CA LEU A 89 -3.68 -6.15 -10.11
C LEU A 89 -2.78 -5.11 -10.79
N ARG A 90 -3.00 -3.82 -10.54
CA ARG A 90 -2.14 -2.74 -11.07
C ARG A 90 -0.72 -2.83 -10.55
N ASP A 91 -0.54 -3.06 -9.25
CA ASP A 91 0.79 -3.16 -8.64
C ASP A 91 1.51 -4.43 -9.07
N LEU A 92 0.81 -5.55 -9.17
CA LEU A 92 1.38 -6.80 -9.68
C LEU A 92 1.83 -6.64 -11.15
N ARG A 93 1.03 -5.96 -11.99
CA ARG A 93 1.40 -5.65 -13.37
C ARG A 93 2.64 -4.76 -13.45
N ARG A 94 2.75 -3.74 -12.59
CA ARG A 94 3.93 -2.86 -12.51
C ARG A 94 5.18 -3.64 -12.13
N ALA A 95 5.13 -4.42 -11.05
CA ALA A 95 6.24 -5.24 -10.60
C ALA A 95 6.71 -6.24 -11.69
N HIS A 96 5.75 -6.79 -12.45
CA HIS A 96 6.07 -7.67 -13.57
C HIS A 96 6.82 -6.94 -14.71
N LEU A 97 6.33 -5.77 -15.15
CA LEU A 97 6.99 -4.96 -16.17
C LEU A 97 8.39 -4.49 -15.73
N ASP A 98 8.54 -4.14 -14.46
CA ASP A 98 9.84 -3.75 -13.90
C ASP A 98 10.82 -4.93 -13.86
N ALA A 99 10.35 -6.15 -13.57
CA ALA A 99 11.19 -7.33 -13.61
C ALA A 99 11.69 -7.67 -15.03
N ILE A 100 10.89 -7.43 -16.06
CA ILE A 100 11.27 -7.57 -17.47
C ILE A 100 12.31 -6.50 -17.84
N LYS A 101 12.06 -5.24 -17.48
CA LYS A 101 12.99 -4.12 -17.69
C LYS A 101 14.34 -4.38 -17.03
N ALA A 102 14.35 -4.79 -15.77
CA ALA A 102 15.57 -5.07 -15.02
C ALA A 102 16.40 -6.20 -15.65
N ALA A 103 15.76 -7.19 -16.26
CA ALA A 103 16.44 -8.23 -17.01
C ALA A 103 17.08 -7.69 -18.30
N TYR A 104 16.36 -6.87 -19.06
CA TYR A 104 16.94 -6.23 -20.25
C TYR A 104 18.08 -5.27 -19.91
N ASP A 105 17.97 -4.50 -18.82
CA ASP A 105 19.05 -3.61 -18.39
C ASP A 105 20.31 -4.38 -17.95
N ARG A 106 20.17 -5.60 -17.38
CA ARG A 106 21.31 -6.50 -17.15
C ARG A 106 21.98 -6.92 -18.45
N PHE A 107 21.19 -7.24 -19.48
CA PHE A 107 21.71 -7.56 -20.81
C PHE A 107 22.46 -6.37 -21.43
N CYS A 108 21.88 -5.17 -21.39
CA CYS A 108 22.57 -3.95 -21.84
C CYS A 108 23.87 -3.70 -21.07
N ARG A 109 23.92 -3.96 -19.76
CA ARG A 109 25.16 -3.86 -18.98
C ARG A 109 26.22 -4.89 -19.41
N LYS A 110 25.83 -6.11 -19.76
CA LYS A 110 26.77 -7.12 -20.29
C LYS A 110 27.40 -6.65 -21.61
N LEU A 111 26.61 -6.06 -22.50
CA LEU A 111 27.11 -5.47 -23.75
C LEU A 111 27.98 -4.23 -23.50
N ALA A 112 27.61 -3.38 -22.54
CA ALA A 112 28.40 -2.20 -22.18
C ALA A 112 29.80 -2.56 -21.69
N ARG A 113 29.95 -3.67 -20.94
CA ARG A 113 31.27 -4.19 -20.53
C ARG A 113 32.17 -4.57 -21.71
N ARG A 114 31.60 -4.78 -22.89
CA ARG A 114 32.32 -5.10 -24.14
C ARG A 114 32.39 -3.90 -25.11
N GLY A 115 32.12 -2.70 -24.59
CA GLY A 115 32.22 -1.44 -25.35
C GLY A 115 30.94 -1.04 -26.09
N ILE A 116 29.86 -1.82 -26.00
CA ILE A 116 28.59 -1.53 -26.69
C ILE A 116 27.57 -0.96 -25.68
N GLN A 117 27.67 0.34 -25.43
CA GLN A 117 26.74 1.05 -24.55
C GLN A 117 25.48 1.49 -25.31
N ARG A 118 24.30 1.35 -24.69
CA ARG A 118 23.02 1.85 -25.22
C ARG A 118 22.91 3.36 -25.00
N GLY A 119 22.52 4.10 -26.04
CA GLY A 119 22.20 5.53 -25.92
C GLY A 119 20.95 5.78 -25.06
N SER A 120 20.85 6.96 -24.45
CA SER A 120 19.70 7.34 -23.62
C SER A 120 18.41 7.49 -24.43
N ALA A 121 18.51 8.00 -25.65
CA ALA A 121 17.41 8.15 -26.61
C ALA A 121 17.32 6.99 -27.62
N GLU A 122 18.17 5.97 -27.49
CA GLU A 122 18.23 4.87 -28.44
C GLU A 122 17.19 3.79 -28.11
N GLY A 123 16.35 3.46 -29.09
CA GLY A 123 15.35 2.41 -28.97
C GLY A 123 16.00 1.01 -28.84
N PRO A 124 15.32 0.03 -28.21
CA PRO A 124 15.82 -1.34 -28.11
C PRO A 124 16.17 -1.98 -29.45
N ARG A 125 15.35 -1.75 -30.49
CA ARG A 125 15.58 -2.28 -31.85
C ARG A 125 16.82 -1.65 -32.49
N ASP A 126 16.95 -0.34 -32.42
CA ASP A 126 18.06 0.40 -33.02
C ASP A 126 19.38 0.02 -32.35
N PHE A 127 19.35 -0.10 -31.01
CA PHE A 127 20.47 -0.60 -30.23
C PHE A 127 20.90 -2.00 -30.67
N ALA A 128 19.95 -2.92 -30.84
CA ALA A 128 20.25 -4.28 -31.29
C ALA A 128 20.84 -4.31 -32.71
N GLN A 129 20.31 -3.50 -33.62
CA GLN A 129 20.83 -3.38 -34.98
C GLN A 129 22.26 -2.82 -34.99
N ARG A 130 22.52 -1.76 -34.22
CA ARG A 130 23.85 -1.18 -34.09
C ARG A 130 24.84 -2.14 -33.44
N ALA A 131 24.43 -2.80 -32.35
CA ALA A 131 25.25 -3.82 -31.68
C ALA A 131 25.61 -4.97 -32.64
N GLY A 132 24.65 -5.45 -33.44
CA GLY A 132 24.88 -6.49 -34.44
C GLY A 132 25.79 -6.04 -35.58
N ARG A 133 25.76 -4.76 -35.99
CA ARG A 133 26.71 -4.20 -36.96
C ARG A 133 28.14 -4.11 -36.41
N GLN A 134 28.29 -3.80 -35.12
CA GLN A 134 29.60 -3.72 -34.45
C GLN A 134 30.19 -5.10 -34.15
N ARG A 135 29.34 -6.09 -33.86
CA ARG A 135 29.71 -7.46 -33.50
C ARG A 135 28.79 -8.46 -34.22
N PRO A 136 29.10 -8.83 -35.47
CA PRO A 136 28.30 -9.79 -36.23
C PRO A 136 28.17 -11.16 -35.54
N GLU A 137 29.17 -11.56 -34.74
CA GLU A 137 29.24 -12.83 -34.03
C GLU A 137 28.10 -13.03 -33.01
N ILE A 138 27.61 -11.95 -32.38
CA ILE A 138 26.53 -11.98 -31.38
C ILE A 138 25.22 -11.41 -31.92
N ALA A 139 25.18 -10.96 -33.18
CA ALA A 139 24.05 -10.23 -33.76
C ALA A 139 22.72 -11.00 -33.64
N GLY A 140 22.73 -12.30 -33.93
CA GLY A 140 21.53 -13.15 -33.83
C GLY A 140 20.98 -13.25 -32.41
N ALA A 141 21.86 -13.48 -31.43
CA ALA A 141 21.47 -13.57 -30.02
C ALA A 141 20.96 -12.21 -29.48
N VAL A 142 21.61 -11.11 -29.87
CA VAL A 142 21.19 -9.76 -29.47
C VAL A 142 19.82 -9.38 -30.06
N ALA A 143 19.60 -9.71 -31.33
CA ALA A 143 18.33 -9.48 -32.01
C ALA A 143 17.20 -10.29 -31.34
N GLU A 144 17.44 -11.56 -31.02
CA GLU A 144 16.44 -12.43 -30.42
C GLU A 144 16.05 -12.00 -29.00
N ILE A 145 17.04 -11.70 -28.14
CA ILE A 145 16.80 -11.19 -26.78
C ILE A 145 16.01 -9.87 -26.84
N THR A 146 16.35 -8.99 -27.78
CA THR A 146 15.66 -7.71 -27.95
C THR A 146 14.22 -7.89 -28.46
N ARG A 147 14.00 -8.82 -29.40
CA ARG A 147 12.66 -9.16 -29.90
C ARG A 147 11.76 -9.66 -28.78
N LEU A 148 12.26 -10.58 -27.95
CA LEU A 148 11.55 -11.10 -26.78
C LEU A 148 11.25 -10.00 -25.75
N TYR A 149 12.21 -9.12 -25.48
CA TYR A 149 11.98 -7.98 -24.59
C TYR A 149 10.84 -7.08 -25.07
N ILE A 150 10.81 -6.75 -26.37
CA ILE A 150 9.77 -5.89 -26.94
C ILE A 150 8.41 -6.59 -26.86
N ALA A 151 8.35 -7.88 -27.19
CA ALA A 151 7.13 -8.68 -27.10
C ALA A 151 6.60 -8.74 -25.65
N LEU A 152 7.48 -8.93 -24.66
CA LEU A 152 7.08 -9.02 -23.25
C LEU A 152 6.70 -7.65 -22.66
N ARG A 153 7.39 -6.58 -23.04
CA ARG A 153 7.13 -5.25 -22.48
C ARG A 153 5.92 -4.55 -23.08
N TYR A 154 5.73 -4.69 -24.38
CA TYR A 154 4.72 -3.95 -25.14
C TYR A 154 3.61 -4.85 -25.69
N GLY A 155 3.72 -6.18 -25.52
CA GLY A 155 2.66 -7.13 -25.87
C GLY A 155 1.49 -7.11 -24.88
N ALA A 156 0.34 -7.57 -25.35
CA ALA A 156 -0.90 -7.59 -24.58
C ALA A 156 -0.85 -8.57 -23.39
N GLU A 157 -0.18 -9.71 -23.56
CA GLU A 157 -0.07 -10.75 -22.53
C GLU A 157 1.36 -11.27 -22.42
N SER A 158 1.91 -11.24 -21.20
CA SER A 158 3.18 -11.88 -20.86
C SER A 158 2.93 -12.98 -19.86
N ARG A 159 3.21 -14.23 -20.25
CA ARG A 159 3.12 -15.37 -19.32
C ARG A 159 4.36 -15.42 -18.43
N PRO A 160 4.23 -15.77 -17.13
CA PRO A 160 5.37 -15.89 -16.22
C PRO A 160 6.49 -16.81 -16.75
N GLU A 161 6.12 -17.86 -17.49
CA GLU A 161 7.04 -18.80 -18.12
C GLU A 161 7.93 -18.13 -19.18
N GLN A 162 7.34 -17.27 -20.03
CA GLN A 162 8.08 -16.54 -21.07
C GLN A 162 9.07 -15.55 -20.44
N VAL A 163 8.69 -14.92 -19.32
CA VAL A 163 9.59 -14.04 -18.56
C VAL A 163 10.72 -14.81 -17.89
N LYS A 164 10.45 -16.02 -17.37
CA LYS A 164 11.48 -16.91 -16.83
C LYS A 164 12.45 -17.37 -17.91
N ALA A 165 11.94 -17.77 -19.07
CA ALA A 165 12.75 -18.14 -20.23
C ALA A 165 13.63 -16.98 -20.71
N PHE A 166 13.06 -15.77 -20.86
CA PHE A 166 13.80 -14.56 -21.19
C PHE A 166 14.92 -14.24 -20.17
N LYS A 167 14.62 -14.33 -18.87
CA LYS A 167 15.61 -14.13 -17.80
C LYS A 167 16.74 -15.16 -17.89
N ASN A 168 16.44 -16.40 -18.22
CA ASN A 168 17.44 -17.46 -18.40
C ASN A 168 18.31 -17.22 -19.62
N GLN A 169 17.73 -16.81 -20.75
CA GLN A 169 18.48 -16.47 -21.96
C GLN A 169 19.42 -15.28 -21.73
N VAL A 170 18.97 -14.24 -21.03
CA VAL A 170 19.84 -13.12 -20.62
C VAL A 170 20.95 -13.58 -19.67
N ARG A 171 20.68 -14.52 -18.77
CA ARG A 171 21.71 -15.08 -17.87
C ARG A 171 22.75 -15.88 -18.64
N GLY A 172 22.34 -16.75 -19.55
CA GLY A 172 23.21 -17.60 -20.38
C GLY A 172 23.87 -16.86 -21.56
N PHE A 173 23.45 -15.63 -21.85
CA PHE A 173 24.13 -14.78 -22.82
C PHE A 173 25.49 -14.34 -22.27
N ASP A 174 26.53 -15.05 -22.65
CA ASP A 174 27.91 -14.60 -22.55
C ASP A 174 28.30 -14.05 -23.93
N ALA A 175 28.58 -12.75 -23.94
CA ALA A 175 28.66 -11.94 -25.15
C ALA A 175 29.98 -12.11 -25.91
#